data_AF-A0A6C0GVA0-F1
#
_entry.id   AF-A0A6C0GVA0-F1
#
_cell.length_a   1.000
_cell.length_b   1.000
_cell.length_c   1.000
_cell.angle_alpha   90.00
_cell.angle_beta   90.00
_cell.angle_gamma   90.00
#
_symmetry.space_group_name_H-M   'P 1'
#
loop_
_entity.id
_entity.type
_entity.pdbx_description
1 polymer ?
#
loop_
_entity_poly.entity_id
_entity_poly.type
_entity_poly.pdbx_seq_one_letter_code
_entity_poly.pdbx_strand_id
1 'polypeptide(L)'
;MFKPSLIFVLFSLIIGCRSQTIEDYRKDLQSDDVDKICNACYYIGEAKDKESVVSLLKDIYDERTSHHARYKGMSVYYCKAGALKKITGLNINIQQHQPPDSVIISKFINWAIEQKLIDSVERIKLSNL
;
A
#
# COMPACT_ATOMS: atom_id res chain seq x y z
N MET A 1 -45.36 17.36 31.76
CA MET A 1 -44.66 18.35 30.89
C MET A 1 -43.22 17.86 30.71
N PHE A 2 -42.99 16.98 29.72
CA PHE A 2 -41.68 16.36 29.49
C PHE A 2 -40.76 17.34 28.76
N LYS A 3 -39.60 17.65 29.34
CA LYS A 3 -38.61 18.59 28.79
C LYS A 3 -37.94 17.98 27.54
N PRO A 4 -38.11 18.55 26.34
CA PRO A 4 -37.57 17.98 25.10
C PRO A 4 -36.06 18.24 24.87
N SER A 5 -35.35 18.90 25.79
CA SER A 5 -33.97 19.36 25.55
C SER A 5 -32.85 18.32 25.74
N LEU A 6 -33.13 17.09 26.16
CA LEU A 6 -32.06 16.09 26.42
C LEU A 6 -31.77 15.15 25.23
N ILE A 7 -32.64 15.09 24.21
CA ILE A 7 -32.52 14.12 23.11
C ILE A 7 -31.52 14.57 22.03
N PHE A 8 -31.24 15.87 21.90
CA PHE A 8 -30.33 16.39 20.87
C PHE A 8 -28.84 16.07 21.10
N VAL A 9 -28.42 15.84 22.36
CA VAL A 9 -27.01 15.56 22.66
C VAL A 9 -26.62 14.13 22.28
N LEU A 10 -27.55 13.17 22.34
CA LEU A 10 -27.29 11.75 22.04
C LEU A 10 -27.07 11.48 20.54
N PHE A 11 -27.61 12.32 19.66
CA PHE A 11 -27.50 12.14 18.20
C PHE A 11 -26.16 12.63 17.63
N SER A 12 -25.42 13.45 18.38
CA SER A 12 -24.15 14.06 17.92
C SER A 12 -22.94 13.12 17.98
N LEU A 13 -23.04 11.96 18.63
CA LEU A 13 -21.93 11.01 18.80
C LEU A 13 -21.81 9.97 17.67
N ILE A 14 -22.73 9.92 16.71
CA ILE A 14 -22.79 8.85 15.69
C ILE A 14 -22.12 9.26 14.35
N ILE A 15 -21.64 10.51 14.22
CA ILE A 15 -21.11 11.03 12.94
C ILE A 15 -19.57 10.84 12.80
N GLY A 16 -18.88 10.30 13.81
CA GLY A 16 -17.43 10.48 13.96
C GLY A 16 -16.45 9.42 13.41
N CYS A 17 -16.88 8.23 12.96
CA CYS A 17 -15.94 7.18 12.55
C CYS A 17 -16.09 6.80 11.08
N ARG A 18 -15.59 7.65 10.17
CA ARG A 18 -15.35 7.24 8.78
C ARG A 18 -14.04 6.44 8.74
N SER A 19 -14.14 5.13 8.87
CA SER A 19 -12.99 4.24 8.64
C SER A 19 -12.60 4.32 7.17
N GLN A 20 -11.30 4.49 6.91
CA GLN A 20 -10.75 4.42 5.55
C GLN A 20 -10.90 2.99 5.04
N THR A 21 -11.26 2.83 3.76
CA THR A 21 -11.51 1.54 3.12
C THR A 21 -10.29 1.07 2.31
N ILE A 22 -10.27 -0.21 1.90
CA ILE A 22 -9.20 -0.72 1.02
C ILE A 22 -9.13 0.03 -0.31
N GLU A 23 -10.28 0.47 -0.83
CA GLU A 23 -10.36 1.28 -2.05
C GLU A 23 -9.70 2.66 -1.90
N ASP A 24 -9.81 3.26 -0.72
CA ASP A 24 -9.14 4.52 -0.44
C ASP A 24 -7.61 4.31 -0.42
N TYR A 25 -7.13 3.19 0.13
CA TYR A 25 -5.70 2.85 0.10
C TYR A 25 -5.19 2.54 -1.31
N ARG A 26 -6.00 1.87 -2.16
CA ARG A 26 -5.66 1.65 -3.57
C ARG A 26 -5.45 2.96 -4.33
N LYS A 27 -6.27 3.98 -4.04
CA LYS A 27 -6.10 5.33 -4.59
C LYS A 27 -4.83 6.01 -4.06
N ASP A 28 -4.60 5.92 -2.75
CA ASP A 28 -3.41 6.50 -2.11
C ASP A 28 -2.10 5.90 -2.65
N LEU A 29 -2.11 4.66 -3.15
CA LEU A 29 -0.96 4.00 -3.77
C LEU A 29 -0.48 4.70 -5.06
N GLN A 30 -1.35 5.48 -5.72
CA GLN A 30 -1.02 6.28 -6.91
C GLN A 30 -0.74 7.75 -6.56
N SER A 31 -0.61 8.10 -5.28
CA SER A 31 -0.33 9.46 -4.85
C SER A 31 1.13 9.86 -5.10
N ASP A 32 1.37 11.16 -5.26
CA ASP A 32 2.74 11.73 -5.22
C ASP A 32 3.27 11.89 -3.78
N ASP A 33 2.39 11.79 -2.79
CA ASP A 33 2.72 11.88 -1.38
C ASP A 33 3.26 10.53 -0.87
N VAL A 34 4.57 10.51 -0.56
CA VAL A 34 5.29 9.33 -0.09
C VAL A 34 4.68 8.74 1.19
N ASP A 35 4.16 9.59 2.07
CA ASP A 35 3.58 9.14 3.34
C ASP A 35 2.26 8.41 3.11
N LYS A 36 1.44 8.88 2.16
CA LYS A 36 0.22 8.20 1.73
C LYS A 36 0.54 6.86 1.06
N ILE A 37 1.53 6.82 0.18
CA ILE A 37 1.97 5.58 -0.47
C ILE A 37 2.41 4.55 0.57
N CYS A 38 3.26 4.93 1.53
CA CYS A 38 3.72 4.01 2.57
C CYS A 38 2.58 3.57 3.50
N ASN A 39 1.62 4.45 3.82
CA ASN A 39 0.42 4.08 4.58
C ASN A 39 -0.43 3.05 3.81
N ALA A 40 -0.67 3.31 2.52
CA ALA A 40 -1.41 2.41 1.65
C ALA A 40 -0.73 1.04 1.56
N CYS A 41 0.59 1.00 1.34
CA CYS A 41 1.36 -0.24 1.30
C CYS A 41 1.20 -1.07 2.59
N TYR A 42 1.22 -0.41 3.76
CA TYR A 42 1.01 -1.10 5.03
C TYR A 42 -0.35 -1.80 5.08
N TYR A 43 -1.45 -1.07 4.85
CA TYR A 43 -2.80 -1.62 4.97
C TYR A 43 -3.15 -2.62 3.87
N ILE A 44 -2.71 -2.38 2.63
CA ILE A 44 -2.85 -3.33 1.52
C ILE A 44 -2.11 -4.64 1.83
N GLY A 45 -0.91 -4.55 2.39
CA GLY A 45 -0.13 -5.71 2.80
C GLY A 45 -0.79 -6.49 3.95
N GLU A 46 -1.31 -5.80 4.97
CA GLU A 46 -2.05 -6.43 6.08
C GLU A 46 -3.32 -7.14 5.59
N ALA A 47 -4.05 -6.52 4.66
CA ALA A 47 -5.24 -7.11 4.04
C ALA A 47 -4.93 -8.26 3.08
N LYS A 48 -3.65 -8.47 2.72
CA LYS A 48 -3.20 -9.42 1.68
C LYS A 48 -3.93 -9.24 0.35
N ASP A 49 -4.20 -7.98 -0.01
CA ASP A 49 -5.00 -7.63 -1.18
C ASP A 49 -4.26 -7.93 -2.50
N LYS A 50 -4.66 -9.03 -3.15
CA LYS A 50 -4.06 -9.48 -4.41
C LYS A 50 -4.39 -8.58 -5.60
N GLU A 51 -5.49 -7.83 -5.57
CA GLU A 51 -5.88 -6.96 -6.68
C GLU A 51 -4.93 -5.77 -6.81
N SER A 52 -4.29 -5.36 -5.71
CA SER A 52 -3.29 -4.30 -5.67
C SER A 52 -1.90 -4.71 -6.17
N VAL A 53 -1.65 -6.00 -6.46
CA VAL A 53 -0.30 -6.50 -6.81
C VAL A 53 0.28 -5.78 -8.03
N VAL A 54 -0.54 -5.54 -9.06
CA VAL A 54 -0.08 -4.83 -10.27
C VAL A 54 0.34 -3.39 -9.93
N SER A 55 -0.46 -2.69 -9.15
CA SER A 55 -0.16 -1.32 -8.71
C SER A 55 1.04 -1.24 -7.77
N LEU A 56 1.29 -2.28 -6.97
CA LEU A 56 2.49 -2.38 -6.11
C LEU A 56 3.75 -2.67 -6.93
N LEU A 57 3.65 -3.45 -8.00
CA LEU A 57 4.77 -3.73 -8.90
C LEU A 57 5.09 -2.54 -9.82
N LYS A 58 4.09 -1.72 -10.14
CA LYS A 58 4.28 -0.46 -10.85
C LYS A 58 5.19 0.46 -10.04
N ASP A 59 6.20 0.99 -10.70
CA ASP A 59 7.20 1.90 -10.12
C ASP A 59 7.77 1.38 -8.81
N ILE A 60 8.03 0.07 -8.75
CA ILE A 60 8.60 -0.58 -7.57
C ILE A 60 10.02 -0.09 -7.28
N TYR A 61 10.73 0.44 -8.27
CA TYR A 61 12.07 1.02 -8.13
C TYR A 61 12.08 2.42 -7.49
N ASP A 62 10.93 2.94 -7.03
CA ASP A 62 10.82 4.27 -6.43
C ASP A 62 11.63 4.37 -5.11
N GLU A 63 12.68 5.18 -5.14
CA GLU A 63 13.61 5.40 -4.02
C GLU A 63 13.21 6.57 -3.11
N ARG A 64 12.11 7.29 -3.42
CA ARG A 64 11.63 8.39 -2.57
C ARG A 64 11.41 7.89 -1.16
N THR A 65 11.78 8.72 -0.18
CA THR A 65 11.82 8.33 1.22
C THR A 65 10.86 9.17 2.04
N SER A 66 10.12 8.52 2.94
CA SER A 66 9.25 9.20 3.89
C SER A 66 10.06 9.84 5.02
N HIS A 67 9.75 11.09 5.35
CA HIS A 67 10.30 11.76 6.53
C HIS A 67 9.33 11.75 7.72
N HIS A 68 8.15 11.14 7.57
CA HIS A 68 7.19 11.04 8.65
C HIS A 68 7.70 10.07 9.74
N ALA A 69 7.57 10.47 11.01
CA ALA A 69 8.10 9.74 12.16
C ALA A 69 7.61 8.29 12.25
N ARG A 70 6.39 8.01 11.76
CA ARG A 70 5.83 6.64 11.67
C ARG A 70 6.69 5.70 10.81
N TYR A 71 7.19 6.19 9.68
CA TYR A 71 7.89 5.39 8.68
C TYR A 71 9.41 5.48 8.80
N LYS A 72 9.95 6.38 9.64
CA LYS A 72 11.38 6.38 10.04
C LYS A 72 12.36 6.32 8.85
N GLY A 73 12.10 7.06 7.77
CA GLY A 73 12.99 7.03 6.60
C GLY A 73 12.86 5.78 5.73
N MET A 74 11.71 5.11 5.73
CA MET A 74 11.42 4.04 4.76
C MET A 74 11.27 4.62 3.35
N SER A 75 11.85 3.95 2.37
CA SER A 75 11.63 4.23 0.95
C SER A 75 10.30 3.65 0.46
N VAL A 76 9.75 4.23 -0.61
CA VAL A 76 8.58 3.68 -1.31
C VAL A 76 8.85 2.24 -1.75
N TYR A 77 10.04 1.96 -2.29
CA TYR A 77 10.48 0.59 -2.60
C TYR A 77 10.32 -0.35 -1.39
N TYR A 78 10.85 0.02 -0.23
CA TYR A 78 10.75 -0.82 0.97
C TYR A 78 9.29 -1.05 1.38
N CYS A 79 8.47 0.01 1.35
CA CYS A 79 7.05 -0.06 1.64
C CYS A 79 6.32 -1.03 0.68
N LYS A 80 6.51 -0.88 -0.64
CA LYS A 80 5.90 -1.74 -1.68
C LYS A 80 6.38 -3.18 -1.59
N ALA A 81 7.69 -3.40 -1.46
CA ALA A 81 8.28 -4.73 -1.34
C ALA A 81 7.83 -5.44 -0.05
N GLY A 82 7.69 -4.69 1.05
CA GLY A 82 7.12 -5.19 2.30
C GLY A 82 5.67 -5.63 2.15
N ALA A 83 4.84 -4.85 1.45
CA ALA A 83 3.46 -5.24 1.14
C ALA A 83 3.40 -6.51 0.27
N LEU A 84 4.19 -6.56 -0.80
CA LEU A 84 4.29 -7.72 -1.68
C LEU A 84 4.76 -8.97 -0.92
N LYS A 85 5.74 -8.84 -0.02
CA LYS A 85 6.16 -9.96 0.83
C LYS A 85 5.01 -10.52 1.66
N LYS A 86 4.16 -9.67 2.23
CA LYS A 86 2.97 -10.10 3.00
C LYS A 86 1.92 -10.78 2.14
N ILE A 87 1.67 -10.24 0.94
CA ILE A 87 0.69 -10.80 -0.02
C ILE A 87 1.15 -12.15 -0.57
N THR A 88 2.42 -12.24 -0.97
CA THR A 88 2.99 -13.44 -1.62
C THR A 88 3.34 -14.54 -0.63
N GLY A 89 3.70 -14.18 0.61
CA GLY A 89 4.22 -15.13 1.60
C GLY A 89 5.63 -15.64 1.31
N LEU A 90 6.34 -15.06 0.33
CA LEU A 90 7.69 -15.48 -0.03
C LEU A 90 8.68 -15.17 1.10
N ASN A 91 9.59 -16.12 1.38
CA ASN A 91 10.66 -15.93 2.35
C ASN A 91 11.81 -15.10 1.75
N ILE A 92 11.60 -13.79 1.62
CA ILE A 92 12.57 -12.83 1.09
C ILE A 92 13.03 -11.91 2.23
N ASN A 93 14.34 -11.72 2.35
CA ASN A 93 14.90 -10.70 3.24
C ASN A 93 14.94 -9.36 2.51
N ILE A 94 14.29 -8.35 3.06
CA ILE A 94 14.25 -6.98 2.52
C ILE A 94 14.73 -6.08 3.65
N GLN A 95 15.79 -5.30 3.43
CA GLN A 95 16.31 -4.39 4.43
C GLN A 95 15.81 -2.97 4.18
N GLN A 96 15.54 -2.24 5.27
CA GLN A 96 14.90 -0.92 5.23
C GLN A 96 15.66 0.13 4.41
N HIS A 97 16.99 0.10 4.45
CA HIS A 97 17.84 1.13 3.84
C HIS A 97 18.58 0.62 2.60
N GLN A 98 18.18 -0.54 2.07
CA GLN A 98 18.76 -1.05 0.83
C GLN A 98 18.10 -0.38 -0.39
N PRO A 99 18.89 -0.05 -1.43
CA PRO A 99 18.34 0.38 -2.71
C PRO A 99 17.53 -0.76 -3.36
N PRO A 100 16.70 -0.45 -4.36
CA PRO A 100 15.95 -1.45 -5.10
C PRO A 100 16.84 -2.57 -5.66
N ASP A 101 16.54 -3.82 -5.27
CA ASP A 101 17.23 -5.02 -5.75
C ASP A 101 16.44 -5.70 -6.86
N SER A 102 17.03 -5.77 -8.06
CA SER A 102 16.40 -6.38 -9.23
C SER A 102 16.12 -7.87 -9.07
N VAL A 103 16.91 -8.60 -8.27
CA VAL A 103 16.70 -10.02 -7.98
C VAL A 103 15.46 -10.20 -7.10
N ILE A 104 15.29 -9.36 -6.08
CA ILE A 104 14.09 -9.36 -5.23
C ILE A 104 12.85 -9.02 -6.05
N ILE A 105 12.93 -7.95 -6.85
CA ILE A 105 11.82 -7.50 -7.69
C ILE A 105 11.42 -8.59 -8.68
N SER A 106 12.39 -9.27 -9.30
CA SER A 106 12.14 -10.36 -10.25
C SER A 106 11.40 -11.53 -9.60
N LYS A 107 11.66 -11.84 -8.32
CA LYS A 107 10.91 -12.88 -7.59
C LYS A 107 9.43 -12.52 -7.45
N PHE A 108 9.10 -11.26 -7.16
CA PHE A 108 7.71 -10.81 -7.08
C PHE A 108 7.01 -10.81 -8.44
N ILE A 109 7.71 -10.39 -9.50
CA ILE A 109 7.19 -10.41 -10.87
C ILE A 109 6.90 -11.85 -11.31
N ASN A 110 7.86 -12.77 -11.11
CA ASN A 110 7.68 -14.18 -11.46
C ASN A 110 6.50 -14.79 -10.71
N TRP A 111 6.39 -14.53 -9.41
CA TRP A 111 5.24 -14.96 -8.64
C TRP A 111 3.92 -14.41 -9.21
N ALA A 112 3.86 -13.12 -9.59
CA ALA A 112 2.66 -12.53 -10.16
C ALA A 112 2.29 -13.15 -11.53
N ILE A 113 3.28 -13.54 -12.34
CA ILE A 113 3.09 -14.29 -13.59
C ILE A 113 2.53 -15.69 -13.30
N GLU A 114 3.14 -16.42 -12.36
CA GLU A 114 2.70 -17.76 -11.96
C GLU A 114 1.25 -17.76 -11.45
N GLN A 115 0.86 -16.71 -10.73
CA GLN A 115 -0.51 -16.49 -10.25
C GLN A 115 -1.45 -15.94 -11.32
N LYS A 116 -0.99 -15.72 -12.55
CA LYS A 116 -1.76 -15.13 -13.67
C LYS A 116 -2.34 -13.75 -13.37
N LEU A 117 -1.66 -12.96 -12.54
CA LEU A 117 -2.02 -11.57 -12.22
C LEU A 117 -1.49 -10.59 -13.28
N ILE A 118 -0.40 -10.98 -13.98
CA ILE A 118 0.19 -10.26 -15.10
C ILE A 118 0.56 -11.25 -16.22
N ASP A 119 0.42 -10.82 -17.47
CA ASP A 119 0.74 -11.67 -18.65
C ASP A 119 2.22 -11.58 -19.02
N SER A 120 2.85 -10.42 -18.81
CA SER A 120 4.26 -10.18 -19.10
C SER A 120 4.82 -8.98 -18.32
N VAL A 121 6.14 -8.88 -18.25
CA VAL A 121 6.90 -7.78 -17.61
C VAL A 121 6.59 -6.42 -18.25
N GLU A 122 6.16 -6.41 -19.51
CA GLU A 122 5.92 -5.19 -20.29
C GLU A 122 4.79 -4.32 -19.71
N ARG A 123 3.77 -4.93 -19.09
CA ARG A 123 2.69 -4.18 -18.42
C ARG A 123 3.17 -3.32 -17.25
N ILE A 124 4.31 -3.65 -16.66
CA ILE A 124 4.89 -2.88 -15.55
C ILE A 124 5.69 -1.68 -16.10
N LYS A 125 6.36 -1.84 -17.25
CA LYS A 125 7.18 -0.78 -17.89
C LYS A 125 6.36 0.25 -18.66
N LEU A 126 5.21 -0.12 -19.22
CA LEU A 126 4.36 0.75 -20.07
C LEU A 126 3.63 1.88 -19.33
N SER A 127 3.84 2.02 -18.02
CA SER A 127 3.28 3.12 -17.23
C SER A 127 4.31 4.19 -16.86
N ASN A 128 5.51 4.09 -17.44
CA ASN A 128 6.63 5.04 -17.36
C ASN A 128 6.85 5.82 -18.68
N LEU A 129 5.86 5.80 -19.59
CA LEU A 129 5.75 6.62 -20.80
C LEU A 129 4.41 7.37 -20.77
#